data_AF-A0A925R225-F1
#
_entry.id   AF-A0A925R225-F1
#
_cell.length_a   1.000
_cell.length_b   1.000
_cell.length_c   1.000
_cell.angle_alpha   90.00
_cell.angle_beta   90.00
_cell.angle_gamma   90.00
#
_symmetry.space_group_name_H-M   'P 1'
#
loop_
_entity.id
_entity.type
_entity.pdbx_description
1 polymer ?
#
loop_
_entity_poly.entity_id
_entity_poly.type
_entity_poly.pdbx_seq_one_letter_code
_entity_poly.pdbx_strand_id
1 'polypeptide(L)'
;MRPDFALQSHSAPLGLSFVQTEFAAPFTAGAFIGLHGSWNRDEPVGYKVIFVPFANGRPSGPPVDFVTGFQVDGKTMGRPVGVTLDPKGALIVADDLSNTVWRVTPTR
;
A
#
# COMPACT_ATOMS: atom_id res chain seq x y z
N MET A 1 -24.57 8.83 -2.82
CA MET A 1 -23.43 8.11 -3.46
C MET A 1 -22.79 7.22 -2.40
N ARG A 2 -22.46 5.96 -2.72
CA ARG A 2 -21.67 5.08 -1.85
C ARG A 2 -20.30 4.88 -2.50
N PRO A 3 -19.20 4.82 -1.73
CA PRO A 3 -17.89 4.54 -2.29
C PRO A 3 -17.84 3.12 -2.86
N ASP A 4 -17.07 2.91 -3.93
CA ASP A 4 -16.84 1.59 -4.50
C ASP A 4 -15.98 0.69 -3.59
N PHE A 5 -15.18 1.31 -2.71
CA PHE A 5 -14.36 0.62 -1.73
C PHE A 5 -14.11 1.52 -0.52
N ALA A 6 -14.15 0.95 0.68
CA ALA A 6 -13.80 1.65 1.91
C ALA A 6 -12.48 1.12 2.47
N LEU A 7 -11.65 2.03 2.97
CA LEU A 7 -10.43 1.71 3.72
C LEU A 7 -10.65 1.99 5.19
N GLN A 8 -9.81 1.41 6.04
CA GLN A 8 -9.88 1.59 7.49
C GLN A 8 -9.79 3.08 7.85
N SER A 9 -10.72 3.56 8.69
CA SER A 9 -10.73 4.96 9.14
C SER A 9 -9.37 5.35 9.72
N HIS A 10 -8.93 6.57 9.41
CA HIS A 10 -7.66 7.16 9.84
C HIS A 10 -6.38 6.53 9.25
N SER A 11 -6.45 5.57 8.31
CA SER A 11 -5.25 4.97 7.72
C SER A 11 -4.46 5.88 6.77
N ALA A 12 -5.03 7.03 6.40
CA ALA A 12 -4.42 8.07 5.56
C ALA A 12 -3.82 7.55 4.23
N PRO A 13 -4.64 7.10 3.27
CA PRO A 13 -4.16 6.70 1.95
C PRO A 13 -3.65 7.92 1.17
N LEU A 14 -2.37 7.94 0.79
CA LEU A 14 -1.73 9.08 0.10
C LEU A 14 -1.15 8.76 -1.28
N GLY A 15 -1.14 7.49 -1.69
CA GLY A 15 -0.71 7.07 -3.01
C GLY A 15 -1.41 5.80 -3.46
N LEU A 16 -1.68 5.70 -4.77
CA LEU A 16 -2.33 4.55 -5.39
C LEU A 16 -1.72 4.27 -6.76
N SER A 17 -1.49 3.00 -7.06
CA SER A 17 -1.04 2.56 -8.39
C SER A 17 -1.73 1.26 -8.78
N PHE A 18 -2.40 1.24 -9.93
CA PHE A 18 -2.95 0.02 -10.52
C PHE A 18 -1.85 -0.82 -11.14
N VAL A 19 -1.98 -2.15 -11.06
CA VAL A 19 -1.11 -3.07 -11.79
C VAL A 19 -1.38 -2.93 -13.29
N GLN A 20 -0.41 -2.37 -14.00
CA GLN A 20 -0.44 -2.20 -15.47
C GLN A 20 0.73 -2.92 -16.17
N THR A 21 1.71 -3.38 -15.39
CA THR A 21 2.89 -4.11 -15.84
C THR A 21 2.84 -5.55 -15.31
N GLU A 22 3.77 -6.40 -15.76
CA GLU A 22 3.94 -7.71 -15.14
C GLU A 22 4.35 -7.54 -13.67
N PHE A 23 3.64 -8.23 -12.78
CA PHE A 23 3.96 -8.31 -11.36
C PHE A 23 3.75 -9.74 -10.88
N ALA A 24 4.47 -10.16 -9.85
CA ALA A 24 4.41 -11.53 -9.37
C ALA A 24 3.02 -11.89 -8.83
N ALA A 25 2.56 -13.10 -9.11
CA ALA A 25 1.36 -13.66 -8.50
C ALA A 25 1.49 -13.68 -6.95
N PRO A 26 0.41 -13.42 -6.20
CA PRO A 26 -0.97 -13.21 -6.66
C PRO A 26 -1.34 -11.75 -7.02
N PHE A 27 -0.37 -10.82 -7.06
CA PHE A 27 -0.64 -9.38 -7.20
C PHE A 27 -0.69 -8.93 -8.67
N THR A 28 -1.42 -9.66 -9.51
CA THR A 28 -1.45 -9.46 -10.97
C THR A 28 -2.59 -8.57 -11.45
N ALA A 29 -3.66 -8.42 -10.67
CA ALA A 29 -4.83 -7.61 -11.01
C ALA A 29 -5.37 -6.90 -9.77
N GLY A 30 -5.03 -5.63 -9.62
CA GLY A 30 -5.43 -4.84 -8.46
C GLY A 30 -4.72 -3.50 -8.36
N ALA A 31 -4.80 -2.89 -7.18
CA ALA A 31 -4.17 -1.61 -6.87
C ALA A 31 -3.32 -1.72 -5.59
N PHE A 32 -2.09 -1.21 -5.66
CA PHE A 32 -1.28 -0.93 -4.49
C PHE A 32 -1.65 0.43 -3.92
N ILE A 33 -1.76 0.53 -2.59
CA ILE A 33 -2.14 1.76 -1.89
C ILE A 33 -1.19 1.98 -0.71
N GLY A 34 -0.51 3.13 -0.70
CA GLY A 34 0.32 3.58 0.42
C GLY A 34 -0.52 4.17 1.54
N LEU A 35 -0.46 3.58 2.73
CA LEU A 35 -1.16 4.04 3.93
C LEU A 35 -0.17 4.73 4.87
N HIS A 36 -0.29 6.05 4.97
CA HIS A 36 0.65 6.93 5.68
C HIS A 36 0.59 6.81 7.20
N GLY A 37 -0.53 6.30 7.72
CA GLY A 37 -0.74 6.05 9.13
C GLY A 37 -1.50 7.16 9.86
N SER A 38 -2.22 6.76 10.91
CA SER A 38 -3.08 7.62 11.71
C SER A 38 -2.29 8.50 12.67
N TRP A 39 -2.66 9.79 12.78
CA TRP A 39 -2.13 10.67 13.84
C TRP A 39 -3.11 10.90 15.01
N ASN A 40 -4.39 10.56 14.83
CA ASN A 40 -5.48 10.87 15.77
C ASN A 40 -6.32 9.63 16.11
N ARG A 41 -5.67 8.59 16.64
CA ARG A 41 -6.32 7.36 17.10
C ARG A 41 -5.50 6.76 18.24
N ASP A 42 -6.16 6.27 19.28
CA ASP A 42 -5.49 5.67 20.45
C ASP A 42 -4.68 4.43 20.07
N GLU A 43 -5.28 3.58 19.23
CA GLU A 43 -4.60 2.47 18.57
C GLU A 43 -4.21 2.88 17.15
N PRO A 44 -2.92 3.07 16.83
CA PRO A 44 -2.50 3.49 15.51
C PRO A 44 -2.85 2.47 14.41
N VAL A 45 -3.18 2.95 13.21
CA VAL A 45 -3.53 2.13 12.04
C VAL A 45 -2.88 2.69 10.77
N GLY A 46 -2.75 1.87 9.73
CA GLY A 46 -2.02 2.21 8.51
C GLY A 46 -0.56 1.76 8.59
N TYR A 47 0.39 2.65 8.26
CA TYR A 47 1.83 2.38 8.28
C TYR A 47 2.21 1.14 7.47
N LYS A 48 1.70 1.07 6.25
CA LYS A 48 1.90 -0.08 5.35
C LYS A 48 1.56 0.27 3.92
N VAL A 49 1.96 -0.61 3.01
CA VAL A 49 1.37 -0.68 1.67
C VAL A 49 0.46 -1.90 1.63
N ILE A 50 -0.76 -1.70 1.13
CA ILE A 50 -1.73 -2.76 0.88
C ILE A 50 -1.91 -3.00 -0.61
N PHE A 51 -2.44 -4.16 -0.96
CA PHE A 51 -2.96 -4.49 -2.28
C PHE A 51 -4.45 -4.76 -2.19
N VAL A 52 -5.25 -4.11 -3.04
CA VAL A 52 -6.68 -4.40 -3.20
C VAL A 52 -6.86 -5.17 -4.52
N PRO A 53 -7.37 -6.42 -4.50
CA PRO A 53 -7.58 -7.19 -5.72
C PRO A 53 -8.74 -6.61 -6.53
N PHE A 54 -8.62 -6.66 -7.86
CA PHE A 54 -9.66 -6.21 -8.79
C PHE A 54 -10.06 -7.33 -9.75
N ALA A 55 -11.34 -7.37 -10.10
CA ALA A 55 -11.88 -8.18 -11.18
C ALA A 55 -12.95 -7.37 -11.93
N ASN A 56 -12.94 -7.42 -13.27
CA ASN A 56 -13.92 -6.72 -14.11
C ASN A 56 -14.05 -5.21 -13.78
N GLY A 57 -12.92 -4.55 -13.52
CA GLY A 57 -12.86 -3.12 -13.21
C GLY A 57 -13.37 -2.74 -11.81
N ARG A 58 -13.63 -3.70 -10.93
CA ARG A 58 -14.13 -3.45 -9.56
C ARG A 58 -13.27 -4.17 -8.52
N PRO A 59 -13.17 -3.64 -7.28
CA PRO A 59 -12.58 -4.38 -6.17
C PRO A 59 -13.27 -5.74 -5.99
N SER A 60 -12.49 -6.80 -5.84
CA SER A 60 -12.97 -8.19 -5.82
C SER A 60 -12.74 -8.91 -4.48
N GLY A 61 -12.22 -8.21 -3.48
CA GLY A 61 -11.92 -8.80 -2.18
C GLY A 61 -11.36 -7.81 -1.16
N PRO A 62 -11.05 -8.28 0.05
CA PRO A 62 -10.46 -7.45 1.09
C PRO A 62 -9.03 -7.01 0.71
N PRO A 63 -8.53 -5.92 1.32
CA PRO A 63 -7.13 -5.56 1.19
C PRO A 63 -6.21 -6.66 1.74
N VAL A 64 -5.05 -6.82 1.12
CA VAL A 64 -3.97 -7.70 1.56
C VAL A 64 -2.77 -6.84 1.93
N ASP A 65 -2.17 -7.09 3.09
CA ASP A 65 -0.92 -6.43 3.46
C ASP A 65 0.20 -6.85 2.50
N PHE A 66 0.88 -5.87 1.88
CA PHE A 66 1.96 -6.11 0.92
C PHE A 66 3.34 -5.73 1.47
N VAL A 67 3.48 -4.53 2.02
CA VAL A 67 4.70 -4.09 2.73
C VAL A 67 4.32 -3.59 4.11
N THR A 68 4.85 -4.24 5.13
CA THR A 68 4.63 -3.91 6.55
C THR A 68 5.95 -3.57 7.25
N GLY A 69 5.90 -3.25 8.54
CA GLY A 69 7.09 -2.95 9.34
C GLY A 69 7.44 -1.46 9.41
N PHE A 70 6.63 -0.58 8.81
CA PHE A 70 6.74 0.87 9.01
C PHE A 70 6.25 1.32 10.40
N GLN A 71 5.65 0.42 11.16
CA GLN A 71 5.42 0.56 12.59
C GLN A 71 5.70 -0.78 13.28
N VAL A 72 6.48 -0.74 14.36
CA VAL A 72 6.86 -1.91 15.16
C VAL A 72 6.77 -1.53 16.63
N ASP A 73 6.00 -2.30 17.41
CA ASP A 73 5.83 -2.10 18.86
C ASP A 73 5.49 -0.64 19.25
N GLY A 74 4.58 -0.02 18.50
CA GLY A 74 4.14 1.37 18.71
C GLY A 74 5.12 2.44 18.21
N LYS A 75 6.33 2.06 17.80
CA LYS A 75 7.31 2.97 17.21
C LYS A 75 7.10 3.07 15.70
N THR A 76 6.89 4.29 15.22
CA THR A 76 6.83 4.57 13.78
C THR A 76 8.25 4.56 13.20
N MET A 77 8.48 3.64 12.28
CA MET A 77 9.74 3.45 11.54
C MET A 77 9.71 4.11 10.18
N GLY A 78 8.52 4.34 9.62
CA GLY A 78 8.32 5.05 8.37
C GLY A 78 6.85 5.35 8.08
N ARG A 79 6.59 6.09 7.00
CA ARG A 79 5.25 6.56 6.61
C ARG A 79 5.10 6.56 5.09
N PRO A 80 4.54 5.48 4.51
CA PRO A 80 4.35 5.37 3.07
C PRO A 80 3.47 6.48 2.49
N VAL A 81 3.94 7.16 1.44
CA VAL A 81 3.22 8.20 0.70
C VAL A 81 2.88 7.73 -0.71
N GLY A 82 3.74 8.01 -1.70
CA GLY A 82 3.56 7.62 -3.09
C GLY A 82 3.96 6.16 -3.32
N VAL A 83 3.19 5.46 -4.14
CA VAL A 83 3.55 4.13 -4.66
C VAL A 83 3.44 4.12 -6.18
N THR A 84 4.36 3.44 -6.85
CA THR A 84 4.30 3.20 -8.30
C THR A 84 5.00 1.90 -8.67
N LEU A 85 4.66 1.33 -9.82
CA LEU A 85 5.31 0.14 -10.34
C LEU A 85 6.42 0.52 -11.31
N ASP A 86 7.56 -0.16 -11.18
CA ASP A 86 8.59 -0.07 -12.21
C ASP A 86 8.25 -1.00 -13.40
N PRO A 87 8.83 -0.76 -14.59
CA PRO A 87 8.59 -1.62 -15.76
C PRO A 87 9.12 -3.06 -15.64
N LYS A 88 9.86 -3.38 -14.57
CA LYS A 88 10.49 -4.68 -14.32
C LYS A 88 9.78 -5.48 -13.22
N GLY A 89 8.58 -5.08 -12.82
CA GLY A 89 7.78 -5.79 -11.81
C GLY A 89 8.24 -5.57 -10.37
N ALA A 90 8.79 -4.40 -10.06
CA ALA A 90 9.04 -3.96 -8.69
C ALA A 90 8.05 -2.88 -8.25
N LEU A 91 7.74 -2.85 -6.96
CA LEU A 91 7.00 -1.74 -6.36
C LEU A 91 7.99 -0.71 -5.81
N ILE A 92 7.83 0.55 -6.20
CA ILE A 92 8.52 1.69 -5.63
C ILE A 92 7.62 2.33 -4.59
N VAL A 93 8.15 2.57 -3.39
CA VAL A 93 7.43 3.18 -2.26
C VAL A 93 8.24 4.34 -1.72
N ALA A 94 7.66 5.54 -1.71
CA ALA A 94 8.24 6.69 -1.03
C ALA A 94 7.81 6.72 0.44
N ASP A 95 8.75 7.00 1.33
CA ASP A 95 8.59 7.11 2.78
C ASP A 95 9.12 8.47 3.23
N ASP A 96 8.23 9.36 3.66
CA ASP A 96 8.59 10.73 3.98
C ASP A 96 9.21 10.88 5.38
N LEU A 97 8.84 10.02 6.34
CA LEU A 97 9.40 10.06 7.68
C LEU A 97 10.87 9.66 7.69
N SER A 98 11.21 8.58 6.97
CA SER A 98 12.60 8.09 6.90
C SER A 98 13.40 8.72 5.76
N ASN A 99 12.78 9.58 4.95
CA ASN A 99 13.36 10.15 3.73
C ASN A 99 13.97 9.07 2.81
N THR A 100 13.23 7.97 2.61
CA THR A 100 13.71 6.77 1.89
C THR A 100 12.79 6.44 0.72
N VAL A 101 13.37 5.96 -0.38
CA VAL A 101 12.63 5.33 -1.48
C VAL A 101 12.97 3.84 -1.48
N TRP A 102 11.97 3.02 -1.20
CA TRP A 102 12.09 1.56 -1.20
C TRP A 102 11.79 1.02 -2.60
N ARG A 103 12.58 0.03 -3.04
CA ARG A 103 12.28 -0.79 -4.23
C ARG A 103 12.08 -2.23 -3.79
N VAL A 104 10.84 -2.68 -3.85
CA VAL A 104 10.41 -4.02 -3.42
C VAL A 104 10.34 -4.93 -4.63
N THR A 105 11.11 -6.02 -4.61
CA THR A 105 11.19 -6.99 -5.70
C THR A 105 10.81 -8.39 -5.21
N PRO A 106 10.31 -9.27 -6.08
CA PRO A 106 10.24 -10.70 -5.79
C PRO A 106 11.61 -11.25 -5.37
N THR A 107 11.62 -12.18 -4.42
CA THR A 107 12.80 -13.02 -4.15
C THR A 107 13.09 -13.87 -5.39
N ARG A 108 14.36 -13.91 -5.79
CA ARG A 108 14.85 -14.78 -6.88
C ARG A 108 14.85 -16.24 -6.47
#